data_AF-A0A3D1PSY6-F1
#
_entry.id   AF-A0A3D1PSY6-F1
#
_cell.length_a   1.000
_cell.length_b   1.000
_cell.length_c   1.000
_cell.angle_alpha   90.00
_cell.angle_beta   90.00
_cell.angle_gamma   90.00
#
_symmetry.space_group_name_H-M   'P 1'
#
loop_
_entity.id
_entity.type
_entity.pdbx_description
1 polymer ?
#
loop_
_entity_poly.entity_id
_entity_poly.type
_entity_poly.pdbx_seq_one_letter_code
_entity_poly.pdbx_strand_id
1 'polypeptide(L)'
;YLSVLPEGTTADDLQDVTVTTANVTGAVKTADGMAVVQSTAAGYSGNLVTVYAAFDTTGTLTALSVDASTQTTGIGSKTGEESFYGGYVGWSASQQVELGNPVDAIGGATISSRAVVSAINSAIDCYNNDIAGVA
;
A
#
# COMPACT_ATOMS: atom_id res chain seq x y z
N TYR A 1 4.00 2.35 -9.16
CA TYR A 1 5.00 3.16 -8.44
C TYR A 1 4.77 4.66 -8.62
N LEU A 2 4.87 5.20 -9.84
CA LEU A 2 4.81 6.65 -10.09
C LEU A 2 3.51 7.34 -9.61
N SER A 3 2.38 6.62 -9.54
CA SER A 3 1.09 7.17 -9.10
C SER A 3 1.04 7.63 -7.65
N VAL A 4 2.04 7.27 -6.83
CA VAL A 4 2.13 7.64 -5.40
C VAL A 4 3.41 8.43 -5.09
N LEU A 5 4.10 8.92 -6.11
CA LEU A 5 5.30 9.74 -5.97
C LEU A 5 5.01 11.20 -6.38
N PRO A 6 5.86 12.17 -5.96
CA PRO A 6 5.71 13.56 -6.35
C PRO A 6 5.62 13.74 -7.87
N GLU A 7 4.88 14.76 -8.29
CA GLU A 7 4.80 15.11 -9.71
C GLU A 7 6.19 15.40 -10.28
N GLY A 8 6.47 14.87 -11.48
CA GLY A 8 7.76 15.00 -12.14
C GLY A 8 8.75 13.87 -11.85
N THR A 9 8.48 12.98 -10.89
CA THR A 9 9.26 11.74 -10.75
C THR A 9 9.04 10.83 -11.95
N THR A 10 10.12 10.28 -12.49
CA THR A 10 10.13 9.41 -13.66
C THR A 10 10.66 8.03 -13.32
N ALA A 11 10.56 7.09 -14.27
CA ALA A 11 11.10 5.73 -14.08
C ALA A 11 12.63 5.72 -13.92
N ASP A 12 13.34 6.68 -14.52
CA ASP A 12 14.80 6.79 -14.43
C ASP A 12 15.27 7.20 -13.02
N ASP A 13 14.36 7.76 -12.21
CA ASP A 13 14.63 8.14 -10.82
C ASP A 13 14.47 6.97 -9.84
N LEU A 14 14.01 5.81 -10.31
CA LEU A 14 13.68 4.65 -9.49
C LEU A 14 14.80 3.62 -9.47
N GLN A 15 15.12 3.14 -8.27
CA GLN A 15 16.03 2.02 -8.04
C GLN A 15 15.26 0.86 -7.43
N ASP A 16 15.32 -0.31 -8.07
CA ASP A 16 14.67 -1.51 -7.57
C ASP A 16 15.25 -1.96 -6.22
N VAL A 17 14.37 -2.38 -5.32
CA VAL A 17 14.71 -3.01 -4.05
C VAL A 17 14.48 -4.50 -4.16
N THR A 18 15.46 -5.29 -3.69
CA THR A 18 15.24 -6.74 -3.51
C THR A 18 14.34 -6.96 -2.31
N VAL A 19 13.14 -7.52 -2.54
CA VAL A 19 12.14 -7.76 -1.50
C VAL A 19 12.12 -9.23 -1.09
N THR A 20 11.97 -9.49 0.20
CA THR A 20 11.82 -10.86 0.75
C THR A 20 10.51 -11.04 1.51
N THR A 21 9.82 -9.94 1.79
CA THR A 21 8.55 -9.92 2.52
C THR A 21 7.42 -10.58 1.73
N ALA A 22 6.63 -11.41 2.42
CA ALA A 22 5.49 -12.09 1.81
C ALA A 22 4.46 -11.10 1.26
N ASN A 23 3.77 -11.50 0.18
CA ASN A 23 2.73 -10.73 -0.50
C ASN A 23 3.20 -9.39 -1.13
N VAL A 24 4.50 -9.11 -1.13
CA VAL A 24 5.10 -7.98 -1.84
C VAL A 24 5.62 -8.45 -3.18
N THR A 25 5.22 -7.74 -4.24
CA THR A 25 5.56 -8.09 -5.63
C THR A 25 6.65 -7.20 -6.20
N GLY A 26 7.01 -6.13 -5.51
CA GLY A 26 8.16 -5.28 -5.82
C GLY A 26 8.22 -4.04 -4.95
N ALA A 27 9.38 -3.41 -4.91
CA ALA A 27 9.56 -2.13 -4.27
C ALA A 27 10.66 -1.34 -4.99
N VAL A 28 10.56 -0.01 -4.91
CA VAL A 28 11.55 0.92 -5.49
C VAL A 28 11.91 2.00 -4.47
N LYS A 29 13.09 2.58 -4.62
CA LYS A 29 13.53 3.79 -3.91
C LYS A 29 13.82 4.91 -4.91
N THR A 30 13.61 6.14 -4.49
CA THR A 30 14.10 7.35 -5.18
C THR A 30 15.42 7.80 -4.58
N ALA A 31 16.17 8.67 -5.29
CA ALA A 31 17.47 9.16 -4.83
C ALA A 31 17.41 10.00 -3.53
N ASP A 32 16.27 10.65 -3.26
CA ASP A 32 16.00 11.38 -2.02
C ASP A 32 15.52 10.48 -0.86
N GLY A 33 15.44 9.17 -1.09
CA GLY A 33 15.20 8.16 -0.06
C GLY A 33 13.74 7.83 0.19
N MET A 34 12.79 8.35 -0.60
CA MET A 34 11.43 7.82 -0.58
C MET A 34 11.41 6.38 -1.10
N ALA A 35 10.49 5.58 -0.60
CA ALA A 35 10.29 4.21 -1.04
C ALA A 35 8.86 4.00 -1.48
N VAL A 36 8.63 3.15 -2.49
CA VAL A 36 7.29 2.68 -2.87
C VAL A 36 7.28 1.17 -2.85
N VAL A 37 6.32 0.60 -2.13
CA VAL A 37 6.12 -0.85 -2.05
C VAL A 37 4.84 -1.22 -2.77
N GLN A 38 4.91 -2.23 -3.65
CA GLN A 38 3.77 -2.87 -4.28
C GLN A 38 3.44 -4.18 -3.56
N SER A 39 2.24 -4.28 -3.01
CA SER A 39 1.77 -5.44 -2.26
C SER A 39 0.40 -5.90 -2.75
N THR A 40 0.05 -7.15 -2.47
CA THR A 40 -1.23 -7.73 -2.87
C THR A 40 -1.89 -8.50 -1.74
N ALA A 41 -3.21 -8.61 -1.77
CA ALA A 41 -3.95 -9.48 -0.87
C ALA A 41 -5.21 -10.02 -1.55
N ALA A 42 -5.61 -11.24 -1.21
CA ALA A 42 -6.85 -11.82 -1.69
C ALA A 42 -8.05 -11.16 -0.99
N GLY A 43 -8.96 -10.60 -1.80
CA GLY A 43 -10.25 -10.06 -1.39
C GLY A 43 -11.39 -11.06 -1.62
N TYR A 44 -12.58 -10.53 -1.94
CA TYR A 44 -13.77 -11.35 -2.10
C TYR A 44 -13.59 -12.36 -3.26
N SER A 45 -14.02 -13.61 -3.04
CA SER A 45 -13.85 -14.73 -3.99
C SER A 45 -12.40 -15.03 -4.41
N GLY A 46 -11.40 -14.56 -3.66
CA GLY A 46 -9.98 -14.74 -3.98
C GLY A 46 -9.43 -13.74 -5.00
N ASN A 47 -10.23 -12.76 -5.46
CA ASN A 47 -9.77 -11.73 -6.38
C ASN A 47 -8.76 -10.81 -5.68
N LEU A 48 -7.68 -10.45 -6.36
CA LEU A 48 -6.60 -9.67 -5.75
C LEU A 48 -6.92 -8.18 -5.64
N VAL A 49 -6.58 -7.60 -4.51
CA VAL A 49 -6.38 -6.17 -4.31
C VAL A 49 -4.89 -5.89 -4.40
N THR A 50 -4.48 -4.85 -5.13
CA THR A 50 -3.09 -4.39 -5.22
C THR A 50 -2.96 -3.02 -4.58
N VAL A 51 -1.96 -2.83 -3.72
CA VAL A 51 -1.67 -1.56 -3.06
C VAL A 51 -0.28 -1.08 -3.45
N TYR A 52 -0.17 0.19 -3.81
CA TYR A 52 1.10 0.91 -3.86
C TYR A 52 1.14 1.86 -2.67
N ALA A 53 2.14 1.69 -1.81
CA ALA A 53 2.34 2.47 -0.60
C ALA A 53 3.67 3.22 -0.69
N ALA A 54 3.61 4.55 -0.64
CA ALA A 54 4.80 5.40 -0.60
C ALA A 54 5.15 5.75 0.84
N PHE A 55 6.41 5.59 1.21
CA PHE A 55 6.95 5.93 2.51
C PHE A 55 8.05 6.99 2.35
N ASP A 56 8.11 7.93 3.28
CA ASP A 56 9.26 8.82 3.40
C ASP A 56 10.43 8.15 4.14
N THR A 57 11.51 8.92 4.34
CA THR A 57 12.73 8.46 5.03
C THR A 57 12.53 8.19 6.53
N THR A 58 11.37 8.57 7.09
CA THR A 58 11.00 8.34 8.49
C THR A 58 10.02 7.16 8.65
N GLY A 59 9.57 6.58 7.55
CA GLY A 59 8.57 5.52 7.52
C GLY A 59 7.15 6.03 7.66
N THR A 60 6.90 7.31 7.41
CA THR A 60 5.54 7.84 7.32
C THR A 60 4.96 7.49 5.94
N LEU A 61 3.74 6.95 5.92
CA LEU A 61 3.01 6.67 4.70
C LEU A 61 2.55 7.99 4.06
N THR A 62 3.18 8.42 2.98
CA THR A 62 2.93 9.73 2.34
C THR A 62 1.86 9.68 1.27
N ALA A 63 1.68 8.54 0.62
CA ALA A 63 0.66 8.35 -0.40
C ALA A 63 0.29 6.87 -0.55
N LEU A 64 -0.95 6.64 -1.01
CA LEU A 64 -1.50 5.33 -1.31
C LEU A 64 -2.23 5.35 -2.65
N SER A 65 -2.18 4.22 -3.35
CA SER A 65 -3.06 3.92 -4.48
C SER A 65 -3.48 2.46 -4.39
N VAL A 66 -4.77 2.20 -4.60
CA VAL A 66 -5.37 0.88 -4.44
C VAL A 66 -6.07 0.49 -5.72
N ASP A 67 -5.64 -0.61 -6.34
CA ASP A 67 -6.38 -1.28 -7.40
C ASP A 67 -7.25 -2.38 -6.79
N ALA A 68 -8.55 -2.09 -6.72
CA ALA A 68 -9.60 -3.02 -6.31
C ALA A 68 -10.56 -3.32 -7.49
N SER A 69 -10.14 -3.08 -8.73
CA SER A 69 -10.99 -3.20 -9.92
C SER A 69 -11.51 -4.62 -10.17
N THR A 70 -10.79 -5.63 -9.66
CA THR A 70 -11.17 -7.05 -9.74
C THR A 70 -12.20 -7.47 -8.69
N GLN A 71 -12.49 -6.61 -7.71
CA GLN A 71 -13.51 -6.86 -6.69
C GLN A 71 -14.92 -6.68 -7.27
N THR A 72 -15.95 -7.14 -6.56
CA THR A 72 -17.35 -6.97 -7.00
C THR A 72 -17.67 -5.49 -7.24
N THR A 73 -18.02 -5.15 -8.48
CA THR A 73 -18.31 -3.78 -8.93
C THR A 73 -19.40 -3.14 -8.08
N GLY A 74 -19.13 -1.94 -7.57
CA GLY A 74 -20.07 -1.16 -6.76
C GLY A 74 -20.17 -1.59 -5.29
N ILE A 75 -19.48 -2.67 -4.90
CA ILE A 75 -19.39 -3.16 -3.52
C ILE A 75 -17.92 -3.16 -3.08
N GLY A 76 -17.16 -4.19 -3.46
CA GLY A 76 -15.75 -4.33 -3.09
C GLY A 76 -14.85 -3.36 -3.83
N SER A 77 -15.20 -2.99 -5.07
CA SER A 77 -14.41 -2.05 -5.87
C SER A 77 -14.29 -0.66 -5.23
N LYS A 78 -15.24 -0.29 -4.34
CA LYS A 78 -15.22 0.97 -3.60
C LYS A 78 -14.02 1.10 -2.65
N THR A 79 -13.37 0.00 -2.31
CA THR A 79 -12.13 0.03 -1.51
C THR A 79 -10.93 0.59 -2.29
N GLY A 80 -11.05 0.69 -3.62
CA GLY A 80 -10.10 1.40 -4.49
C GLY A 80 -10.35 2.91 -4.60
N GLU A 81 -11.31 3.46 -3.85
CA GLU A 81 -11.60 4.90 -3.85
C GLU A 81 -10.78 5.61 -2.74
N GLU A 82 -10.27 6.80 -3.05
CA GLU A 82 -9.46 7.60 -2.12
C GLU A 82 -10.22 7.96 -0.82
N SER A 83 -11.55 8.08 -0.92
CA SER A 83 -12.44 8.27 0.24
C SER A 83 -12.31 7.17 1.30
N PHE A 84 -11.83 5.98 0.92
CA PHE A 84 -11.53 4.88 1.82
C PHE A 84 -10.03 4.82 2.16
N TYR A 85 -9.15 4.63 1.18
CA TYR A 85 -7.74 4.38 1.49
C TYR A 85 -6.97 5.63 1.95
N GLY A 86 -7.47 6.84 1.62
CA GLY A 86 -6.79 8.10 1.96
C GLY A 86 -6.69 8.34 3.46
N GLY A 87 -7.58 7.76 4.27
CA GLY A 87 -7.53 7.88 5.74
C GLY A 87 -6.31 7.19 6.39
N TYR A 88 -5.60 6.32 5.67
CA TYR A 88 -4.36 5.71 6.17
C TYR A 88 -3.12 6.57 5.88
N VAL A 89 -3.21 7.59 5.02
CA VAL A 89 -2.08 8.49 4.75
C VAL A 89 -1.72 9.26 6.04
N GLY A 90 -0.41 9.37 6.31
CA GLY A 90 0.15 9.89 7.56
C GLY A 90 0.40 8.82 8.63
N TRP A 91 0.02 7.55 8.38
CA TRP A 91 0.30 6.47 9.32
C TRP A 91 1.79 6.16 9.39
N SER A 92 2.29 5.86 10.59
CA SER A 92 3.69 5.49 10.79
C SER A 92 3.88 3.98 10.60
N ALA A 93 4.88 3.59 9.82
CA ALA A 93 5.31 2.20 9.63
C ALA A 93 5.87 1.54 10.92
N SER A 94 6.01 2.30 12.01
CA SER A 94 6.34 1.75 13.33
C SER A 94 5.22 0.87 13.91
N GLN A 95 4.01 0.94 13.35
CA GLN A 95 2.85 0.18 13.80
C GLN A 95 2.01 -0.29 12.60
N GLN A 96 1.36 -1.45 12.76
CA GLN A 96 0.40 -1.96 11.78
C GLN A 96 -0.90 -1.15 11.80
N VAL A 97 -1.62 -1.13 10.69
CA VAL A 97 -2.98 -0.57 10.61
C VAL A 97 -4.02 -1.64 10.90
N GLU A 98 -5.19 -1.22 11.38
CA GLU A 98 -6.33 -2.10 11.63
C GLU A 98 -7.60 -1.58 10.97
N LEU A 99 -8.53 -2.48 10.67
CA LEU A 99 -9.84 -2.07 10.18
C LEU A 99 -10.67 -1.48 11.34
N GLY A 100 -11.18 -0.27 11.17
CA GLY A 100 -11.79 0.53 12.25
C GLY A 100 -10.82 1.48 12.94
N ASN A 101 -9.54 1.48 12.57
CA ASN A 101 -8.55 2.44 13.06
C ASN A 101 -7.40 2.63 12.05
N PRO A 102 -7.34 3.74 11.30
CA PRO A 102 -8.18 4.94 11.40
C PRO A 102 -9.45 4.90 10.55
N VAL A 103 -9.61 3.90 9.67
CA VAL A 103 -10.70 3.85 8.68
C VAL A 103 -11.62 2.65 8.94
N ASP A 104 -12.92 2.91 9.04
CA ASP A 104 -13.95 1.88 9.14
C ASP A 104 -14.09 1.03 7.87
N ALA A 105 -14.56 -0.19 8.03
CA ALA A 105 -14.91 -1.05 6.90
C ALA A 105 -16.00 -0.42 6.01
N ILE A 106 -15.90 -0.63 4.69
CA ILE A 106 -17.02 -0.32 3.80
C ILE A 106 -18.14 -1.34 4.05
N GLY A 107 -19.33 -0.84 4.37
CA GLY A 107 -20.52 -1.66 4.59
C GLY A 107 -20.79 -2.58 3.39
N GLY A 108 -20.92 -3.88 3.66
CA GLY A 108 -21.13 -4.91 2.62
C GLY A 108 -19.86 -5.33 1.87
N ALA A 109 -18.71 -4.74 2.15
CA ALA A 109 -17.43 -5.03 1.48
C ALA A 109 -16.30 -5.41 2.46
N THR A 110 -16.64 -5.97 3.63
CA THR A 110 -15.69 -6.26 4.71
C THR A 110 -14.48 -7.09 4.28
N ILE A 111 -14.66 -8.08 3.39
CA ILE A 111 -13.56 -8.91 2.89
C ILE A 111 -12.60 -8.08 2.02
N SER A 112 -13.10 -7.26 1.10
CA SER A 112 -12.26 -6.36 0.30
C SER A 112 -11.58 -5.30 1.17
N SER A 113 -12.26 -4.76 2.19
CA SER A 113 -11.66 -3.79 3.13
C SER A 113 -10.50 -4.41 3.91
N ARG A 114 -10.65 -5.66 4.36
CA ARG A 114 -9.57 -6.40 5.03
C ARG A 114 -8.41 -6.69 4.08
N ALA A 115 -8.67 -6.93 2.79
CA ALA A 115 -7.60 -7.14 1.81
C ALA A 115 -6.74 -5.87 1.64
N VAL A 116 -7.35 -4.68 1.55
CA VAL A 116 -6.58 -3.41 1.52
C VAL A 116 -5.70 -3.28 2.77
N VAL A 117 -6.26 -3.46 3.96
CA VAL A 117 -5.51 -3.40 5.23
C VAL A 117 -4.36 -4.41 5.26
N SER A 118 -4.60 -5.65 4.82
CA SER A 118 -3.58 -6.70 4.76
C SER A 118 -2.45 -6.36 3.80
N ALA A 119 -2.76 -5.74 2.65
CA ALA A 119 -1.75 -5.31 1.69
C ALA A 119 -0.95 -4.12 2.23
N ILE A 120 -1.59 -3.10 2.84
CA ILE A 120 -0.90 -2.00 3.53
C ILE A 120 0.07 -2.54 4.59
N ASN A 121 -0.38 -3.49 5.40
CA ASN A 121 0.45 -4.12 6.43
C ASN A 121 1.64 -4.90 5.84
N SER A 122 1.44 -5.60 4.71
CA SER A 122 2.56 -6.25 3.99
C SER A 122 3.57 -5.23 3.46
N ALA A 123 3.08 -4.05 3.03
CA ALA A 123 3.95 -2.96 2.61
C ALA A 123 4.74 -2.34 3.79
N ILE A 124 4.11 -2.18 4.95
CA ILE A 124 4.77 -1.75 6.20
C ILE A 124 5.86 -2.75 6.60
N ASP A 125 5.55 -4.05 6.56
CA ASP A 125 6.52 -5.09 6.89
C ASP A 125 7.73 -5.06 5.95
N CYS A 126 7.50 -4.87 4.64
CA CYS A 126 8.57 -4.75 3.67
C CYS A 126 9.40 -3.47 3.86
N TYR A 127 8.74 -2.36 4.16
CA TYR A 127 9.46 -1.14 4.52
C TYR A 127 10.42 -1.38 5.68
N ASN A 128 9.96 -2.03 6.75
CA ASN A 128 10.77 -2.29 7.93
C ASN A 128 11.89 -3.31 7.69
N ASN A 129 11.60 -4.41 6.98
CA ASN A 129 12.51 -5.53 6.83
C ASN A 129 13.52 -5.36 5.68
N ASP A 130 13.06 -4.85 4.54
CA ASP A 130 13.81 -4.87 3.29
C ASP A 130 14.34 -3.48 2.89
N ILE A 131 13.84 -2.39 3.51
CA ILE A 131 14.10 -1.01 3.05
C ILE A 131 14.79 -0.17 4.12
N ALA A 132 14.21 -0.05 5.33
CA ALA A 132 14.71 0.81 6.40
C ALA A 132 15.94 0.24 7.12
N GLY A 133 16.03 -1.10 7.21
CA GLY A 133 17.13 -1.81 7.86
C GLY A 133 18.36 -2.07 6.97
N VAL A 134 18.31 -1.70 5.69
CA VAL A 134 19.43 -1.85 4.75
C VAL A 134 20.20 -0.54 4.70
N ALA A 135 21.09 -0.35 5.68
CA ALA A 135 22.10 0.72 5.73
C ALA A 135 23.51 0.11 5.59
#